data_AF-A0A1H4VFS9-F1
#
_entry.id   AF-A0A1H4VFS9-F1
#
_cell.length_a   1.000
_cell.length_b   1.000
_cell.length_c   1.000
_cell.angle_alpha   90.00
_cell.angle_beta   90.00
_cell.angle_gamma   90.00
#
_symmetry.space_group_name_H-M   'P 1'
#
loop_
_entity.id
_entity.type
_entity.pdbx_description
1 polymer ?
#
loop_
_entity_poly.entity_id
_entity_poly.type
_entity_poly.pdbx_seq_one_letter_code
_entity_poly.pdbx_strand_id
1 'polypeptide(L)'
;MSTISLVSETETDPYSCFWAEIPAGVAADAATYFFDSPDWHTVLEPHPTREAYPHCVTIENTDQVPMHFTTADPAVADAASDALVALLGRGPDSLH
;
A
#
# COMPACT_ATOMS: atom_id res chain seq x y z
N MET A 1 -9.41 13.39 4.08
CA MET A 1 -8.06 13.05 3.59
C MET A 1 -7.90 11.56 3.69
N SER A 2 -6.94 10.99 2.98
CA SER A 2 -6.71 9.55 2.97
C SER A 2 -5.25 9.27 3.20
N THR A 3 -4.95 8.09 3.70
CA THR A 3 -3.58 7.64 3.94
C THR A 3 -3.35 6.36 3.17
N ILE A 4 -2.21 6.25 2.51
CA ILE A 4 -1.75 4.99 1.93
C ILE A 4 -0.45 4.58 2.60
N SER A 5 -0.39 3.30 2.98
CA SER A 5 0.79 2.68 3.56
C SER A 5 1.12 1.41 2.80
N LEU A 6 2.35 1.24 2.36
CA LEU A 6 2.86 -0.03 1.82
C LEU A 6 3.99 -0.50 2.73
N VAL A 7 3.89 -1.73 3.18
CA VAL A 7 4.93 -2.42 3.95
C VAL A 7 5.44 -3.55 3.09
N SER A 8 6.76 -3.62 2.94
CA SER A 8 7.44 -4.75 2.32
C SER A 8 8.55 -5.22 3.26
N GLU A 9 8.35 -6.38 3.90
CA GLU A 9 9.40 -7.01 4.70
C GLU A 9 10.26 -7.89 3.78
N THR A 10 11.46 -7.43 3.45
CA THR A 10 12.42 -8.25 2.70
C THR A 10 13.54 -8.72 3.63
N GLU A 11 14.18 -9.84 3.32
CA GLU A 11 15.33 -10.34 4.11
C GLU A 11 16.52 -9.36 4.12
N THR A 12 16.56 -8.40 3.17
CA THR A 12 17.66 -7.43 3.00
C THR A 12 17.34 -6.04 3.53
N ASP A 13 16.07 -5.65 3.53
CA ASP A 13 15.55 -4.46 4.20
C ASP A 13 14.25 -4.83 4.93
N PRO A 14 14.32 -5.18 6.23
CA PRO A 14 13.15 -5.63 6.96
C PRO A 14 12.12 -4.53 7.24
N TYR A 15 12.35 -3.28 6.78
CA TYR A 15 11.46 -2.15 7.08
C TYR A 15 11.29 -1.15 5.93
N SER A 16 11.28 -1.58 4.66
CA SER A 16 10.87 -0.67 3.57
C SER A 16 9.37 -0.38 3.69
N CYS A 17 9.07 0.82 4.22
CA CYS A 17 7.73 1.32 4.44
C CYS A 17 7.52 2.57 3.58
N PHE A 18 6.59 2.50 2.64
CA PHE A 18 6.04 3.68 1.98
C PHE A 18 4.86 4.18 2.80
N TRP A 19 4.80 5.49 3.03
CA TRP A 19 3.67 6.14 3.67
C TRP A 19 3.40 7.47 2.97
N ALA A 20 2.15 7.81 2.72
CA ALA A 20 1.78 9.12 2.18
C ALA A 20 0.36 9.53 2.55
N GLU A 21 0.17 10.82 2.81
CA GLU A 21 -1.15 11.45 2.81
C GLU A 21 -1.55 11.80 1.38
N ILE A 22 -2.76 11.39 1.01
CA ILE A 22 -3.27 11.52 -0.36
C ILE A 22 -4.71 12.07 -0.36
N PRO A 23 -5.07 12.89 -1.37
CA PRO A 23 -6.46 13.29 -1.57
C PRO A 23 -7.37 12.08 -1.83
N ALA A 24 -8.65 12.17 -1.46
CA ALA A 24 -9.60 11.06 -1.62
C ALA A 24 -9.75 10.58 -3.08
N GLY A 25 -9.64 11.47 -4.06
CA GLY A 25 -9.64 11.07 -5.48
C GLY A 25 -8.45 10.20 -5.87
N VAL A 26 -7.27 10.52 -5.33
CA VAL A 26 -6.04 9.75 -5.55
C VAL A 26 -6.08 8.42 -4.81
N ALA A 27 -6.74 8.37 -3.64
CA ALA A 27 -6.97 7.13 -2.92
C ALA A 27 -7.86 6.15 -3.70
N ALA A 28 -8.86 6.67 -4.43
CA ALA A 28 -9.68 5.84 -5.31
C ALA A 28 -8.86 5.29 -6.49
N ASP A 29 -8.04 6.13 -7.14
CA ASP A 29 -7.17 5.71 -8.24
C ASP A 29 -6.15 4.66 -7.78
N ALA A 30 -5.54 4.85 -6.60
CA ALA A 30 -4.64 3.88 -5.99
C ALA A 30 -5.36 2.56 -5.69
N ALA A 31 -6.58 2.60 -5.12
CA ALA A 31 -7.35 1.40 -4.87
C ALA A 31 -7.69 0.65 -6.18
N THR A 32 -8.07 1.36 -7.24
CA THR A 32 -8.30 0.77 -8.57
C THR A 32 -7.07 0.05 -9.09
N TYR A 33 -5.87 0.64 -8.96
CA TYR A 33 -4.61 -0.03 -9.34
C TYR A 33 -4.45 -1.40 -8.67
N PHE A 34 -4.73 -1.50 -7.36
CA PHE A 34 -4.60 -2.76 -6.63
C PHE A 34 -5.75 -3.73 -6.92
N PHE A 35 -6.97 -3.25 -7.16
CA PHE A 35 -8.11 -4.11 -7.52
C PHE A 35 -7.98 -4.74 -8.92
N ASP A 36 -7.45 -3.98 -9.88
CA ASP A 36 -7.32 -4.44 -11.27
C ASP A 36 -6.03 -5.25 -11.51
N SER A 37 -5.10 -5.24 -10.55
CA SER A 37 -3.86 -6.00 -10.65
C SER A 37 -4.06 -7.48 -10.28
N PRO A 38 -3.63 -8.43 -11.12
CA PRO A 38 -3.68 -9.86 -10.79
C PRO A 38 -2.66 -10.26 -9.71
N ASP A 39 -1.68 -9.39 -9.42
CA ASP A 39 -0.58 -9.65 -8.51
C ASP A 39 -0.91 -9.31 -7.05
N TRP A 40 -2.08 -8.69 -6.82
CA TRP A 40 -2.57 -8.27 -5.52
C TRP A 40 -3.85 -9.02 -5.15
N HIS A 41 -3.99 -9.32 -3.86
CA HIS A 41 -5.17 -9.96 -3.30
C HIS A 41 -5.78 -9.07 -2.22
N THR A 42 -7.09 -8.84 -2.30
CA THR A 42 -7.81 -8.11 -1.26
C THR A 42 -7.93 -8.96 0.00
N VAL A 43 -7.53 -8.38 1.14
CA VAL A 43 -7.70 -8.97 2.47
C VAL A 43 -8.89 -8.32 3.15
N LEU A 44 -9.88 -9.14 3.51
CA LEU A 44 -11.09 -8.71 4.21
C LEU A 44 -10.90 -8.66 5.74
N GLU A 45 -9.74 -9.10 6.23
CA GLU A 45 -9.42 -9.05 7.66
C GLU A 45 -9.18 -7.60 8.09
N PRO A 46 -9.72 -7.17 9.24
CA PRO A 46 -9.67 -5.77 9.66
C PRO A 46 -8.27 -5.29 10.05
N HIS A 47 -7.31 -6.20 10.24
CA HIS A 47 -5.94 -5.89 10.62
C HIS A 47 -5.00 -6.95 10.02
N PRO A 48 -4.48 -6.76 8.79
CA PRO A 48 -3.45 -7.65 8.28
C PRO A 48 -2.22 -7.57 9.19
N THR A 49 -1.87 -8.67 9.85
CA THR A 49 -0.63 -8.72 10.63
C THR A 49 0.54 -8.92 9.67
N ARG A 50 1.67 -8.26 9.95
CA ARG A 50 2.89 -8.39 9.13
C ARG A 50 3.40 -9.82 9.04
N GLU A 51 3.24 -10.57 10.13
CA GLU A 51 3.59 -12.00 10.20
C GLU A 51 2.78 -12.85 9.21
N ALA A 52 1.54 -12.47 8.92
CA ALA A 52 0.69 -13.15 7.95
C ALA A 52 0.90 -12.61 6.53
N TYR A 53 1.21 -11.31 6.40
CA TYR A 53 1.31 -10.61 5.13
C TYR A 53 2.54 -9.67 5.13
N PRO A 54 3.72 -10.20 4.79
CA PRO A 54 4.97 -9.43 4.80
C PRO A 54 4.99 -8.33 3.74
N HIS A 55 4.19 -8.46 2.67
CA HIS A 55 4.02 -7.44 1.64
C HIS A 55 2.56 -7.03 1.57
N CYS A 56 2.23 -5.90 2.17
CA CYS A 56 0.86 -5.41 2.25
C CYS A 56 0.73 -3.92 1.99
N VAL A 57 -0.41 -3.54 1.41
CA VAL A 57 -0.83 -2.15 1.21
C VAL A 57 -2.11 -1.93 1.98
N THR A 58 -2.18 -0.82 2.69
CA THR A 58 -3.39 -0.36 3.36
C THR A 58 -3.74 1.04 2.87
N ILE A 59 -4.98 1.22 2.44
CA ILE A 59 -5.56 2.51 2.08
C ILE A 59 -6.64 2.84 3.12
N GLU A 60 -6.39 3.86 3.92
CA GLU A 60 -7.29 4.35 4.96
C GLU A 60 -7.98 5.63 4.48
N ASN A 61 -9.30 5.57 4.36
CA ASN A 61 -10.14 6.74 4.11
C ASN A 61 -10.87 7.07 5.40
N THR A 62 -10.83 8.33 5.86
CA THR A 62 -11.36 8.74 7.19
C THR A 62 -12.81 8.30 7.45
N ASP A 63 -13.63 8.18 6.39
CA ASP A 63 -15.05 7.84 6.47
C ASP A 63 -15.41 6.46 5.88
N GLN A 64 -14.42 5.61 5.57
CA GLN A 64 -14.66 4.29 4.98
C GLN A 64 -13.86 3.19 5.68
N VAL A 65 -14.29 1.94 5.47
CA VAL A 65 -13.53 0.77 5.92
C VAL A 65 -12.17 0.77 5.21
N PRO A 66 -11.06 0.62 5.94
CA PRO A 66 -9.75 0.47 5.34
C PRO A 66 -9.71 -0.67 4.33
N MET A 67 -9.04 -0.44 3.20
CA MET A 67 -8.84 -1.46 2.19
C MET A 67 -7.43 -2.02 2.32
N HIS A 68 -7.33 -3.34 2.42
CA HIS A 68 -6.07 -4.05 2.55
C HIS A 68 -5.82 -4.91 1.32
N PHE A 69 -4.60 -4.83 0.79
CA PHE A 69 -4.14 -5.62 -0.34
C PHE A 69 -2.82 -6.30 0.04
N THR A 70 -2.61 -7.52 -0.42
CA THR A 70 -1.39 -8.27 -0.13
C THR A 70 -0.85 -8.93 -1.39
N THR A 71 0.47 -9.14 -1.39
CA THR A 71 1.15 -9.92 -2.42
C THR A 71 2.14 -10.87 -1.74
N ALA A 72 2.47 -11.97 -2.41
CA ALA A 72 3.52 -12.87 -1.96
C ALA A 72 4.89 -12.51 -2.55
N ASP A 73 4.92 -11.63 -3.55
CA ASP A 73 6.14 -11.30 -4.29
C ASP A 73 6.70 -9.93 -3.82
N PRO A 74 7.90 -9.88 -3.21
CA PRO A 74 8.53 -8.63 -2.80
C PRO A 74 8.77 -7.68 -3.98
N ALA A 75 9.05 -8.19 -5.18
CA ALA A 75 9.30 -7.35 -6.36
C ALA A 75 8.03 -6.61 -6.81
N VAL A 76 6.86 -7.21 -6.61
CA VAL A 76 5.56 -6.56 -6.87
C VAL A 76 5.32 -5.43 -5.87
N ALA A 77 5.71 -5.62 -4.61
CA ALA A 77 5.61 -4.58 -3.58
C ALA A 77 6.52 -3.39 -3.87
N ASP A 78 7.77 -3.64 -4.30
CA ASP A 78 8.70 -2.58 -4.70
C ASP A 78 8.18 -1.82 -5.92
N ALA A 79 7.68 -2.53 -6.94
CA ALA A 79 7.09 -1.91 -8.12
C ALA A 79 5.84 -1.07 -7.79
N ALA A 80 5.06 -1.49 -6.79
CA ALA A 80 3.92 -0.69 -6.31
C ALA A 80 4.38 0.59 -5.61
N SER A 81 5.48 0.57 -4.85
CA SER A 81 6.07 1.79 -4.28
C SER A 81 6.43 2.80 -5.38
N ASP A 82 7.10 2.35 -6.45
CA ASP A 82 7.43 3.19 -7.60
C ASP A 82 6.18 3.71 -8.33
N ALA A 83 5.17 2.85 -8.50
CA ALA A 83 3.89 3.24 -9.11
C ALA A 83 3.17 4.31 -8.28
N LEU A 84 3.20 4.20 -6.94
CA LEU A 84 2.66 5.21 -6.05
C LEU A 84 3.43 6.53 -6.15
N VAL A 85 4.77 6.50 -6.22
CA VAL A 85 5.57 7.72 -6.45
C VAL A 85 5.17 8.42 -7.75
N ALA A 86 4.97 7.63 -8.83
CA ALA A 86 4.52 8.16 -10.12
C ALA A 86 3.09 8.74 -10.04
N LEU A 87 2.17 8.04 -9.37
CA LEU A 87 0.78 8.46 -9.18
C LEU A 87 0.70 9.77 -8.38
N LEU A 88 1.51 9.90 -7.33
CA LEU A 88 1.53 11.08 -6.47
C LEU A 88 2.34 12.24 -7.07
N GLY A 89 3.20 11.97 -8.05
CA GLY A 89 4.16 12.94 -8.58
C GLY A 89 5.21 13.39 -7.55
N ARG A 90 5.39 12.61 -6.47
CA ARG A 90 6.28 12.90 -5.33
C ARG A 90 6.63 11.61 -4.59
N GLY A 91 7.71 11.62 -3.83
CA GLY A 91 8.10 10.51 -2.96
C GLY A 91 7.16 10.30 -1.76
N PRO A 92 7.36 9.23 -0.97
CA PRO A 92 6.63 9.03 0.28
C PRO A 92 6.80 10.23 1.22
N ASP A 93 5.77 10.49 2.02
CA ASP A 93 5.90 11.39 3.15
C ASP A 93 6.86 10.75 4.16
N SER A 94 7.96 11.44 4.45
CA SER A 94 8.89 10.99 5.46
C SER A 94 8.19 10.98 6.81
N LEU A 95 8.20 9.85 7.51
CA LEU A 95 7.86 9.79 8.93
C LEU A 95 8.92 10.61 9.67
N HIS A 96 8.52 11.79 10.15
CA HIS A 96 9.35 12.67 10.98
C HIS A 96 9.47 12.15 12.40
#